data_AF-H0WSA5-F1
#
_entry.id   AF-H0WSA5-F1
#
_cell.length_a   1.000
_cell.length_b   1.000
_cell.length_c   1.000
_cell.angle_alpha   90.00
_cell.angle_beta   90.00
_cell.angle_gamma   90.00
#
_symmetry.space_group_name_H-M   'P 1'
#
loop_
_entity.id
_entity.type
_entity.pdbx_description
1 polymer ?
#
loop_
_entity_poly.entity_id
_entity_poly.type
_entity_poly.pdbx_seq_one_letter_code
_entity_poly.pdbx_strand_id
1 'polypeptide(L)'
;MKALSLVLLPVLGLLVPSQTLCPMDEAVNKKLQEHTSSLISGSLSKMSLDCQTVTSRGNLATCPAGFTISSCTCGSACGSWDVRAETTCHCQCAGMDWTGARCCRLRA
;
A
#
# COMPACT_ATOMS: atom_id res chain seq x y z
N MET A 1 -43.26 46.01 -29.37
CA MET A 1 -41.85 45.57 -29.52
C MET A 1 -41.04 46.07 -28.33
N LYS A 2 -41.01 45.35 -27.20
CA LYS A 2 -40.18 45.73 -26.01
C LYS A 2 -40.12 44.63 -24.94
N ALA A 3 -41.07 43.69 -24.93
CA ALA A 3 -41.08 42.58 -23.98
C ALA A 3 -40.15 41.40 -24.34
N LEU A 4 -39.76 41.26 -25.63
CA LEU A 4 -38.94 40.13 -26.07
C LEU A 4 -37.47 40.23 -25.60
N SER A 5 -36.96 41.45 -25.40
CA SER A 5 -35.57 41.65 -24.93
C SER A 5 -35.35 41.22 -23.49
N LEU A 6 -36.37 41.31 -22.61
CA LEU A 6 -36.20 41.05 -21.18
C LEU A 6 -36.10 39.57 -20.81
N VAL A 7 -36.51 38.67 -21.71
CA VAL A 7 -36.45 37.21 -21.50
C VAL A 7 -35.12 36.61 -21.98
N LEU A 8 -34.38 37.30 -22.85
CA LEU A 8 -33.07 36.81 -23.33
C LEU A 8 -31.92 37.00 -22.33
N LEU A 9 -31.97 38.03 -21.47
CA LEU A 9 -30.91 38.27 -20.48
C LEU A 9 -30.72 37.13 -19.46
N PRO A 10 -31.77 36.52 -18.87
CA PRO A 10 -31.57 35.42 -17.92
C PRO A 10 -31.08 34.13 -18.58
N VAL A 11 -31.34 33.91 -19.87
CA VAL A 11 -30.87 32.73 -20.61
C VAL A 11 -29.38 32.84 -20.97
N LEU A 12 -28.88 34.05 -21.26
CA LEU A 12 -27.46 34.31 -21.50
C LEU A 12 -26.59 34.14 -20.24
N GLY A 13 -27.15 34.39 -19.04
CA GLY A 13 -26.44 34.17 -17.77
C GLY A 13 -26.19 32.69 -17.43
N LEU A 14 -26.97 31.78 -18.01
CA LEU A 14 -26.84 30.32 -17.83
C LEU A 14 -25.79 29.67 -18.74
N LEU A 15 -25.28 30.42 -19.72
CA LEU A 15 -24.26 29.97 -20.67
C LEU A 15 -22.84 30.38 -20.27
N VAL A 16 -22.68 31.06 -19.12
CA VAL A 16 -21.34 31.26 -18.55
C VAL A 16 -20.87 29.87 -18.12
N PRO A 17 -19.84 29.30 -18.77
CA PRO A 17 -19.22 28.10 -18.23
C PRO A 17 -18.80 28.48 -16.83
N SER A 18 -19.14 27.67 -15.83
CA SER A 18 -18.47 27.72 -14.53
C SER A 18 -16.99 27.43 -14.78
N GLN A 19 -16.24 28.42 -15.28
CA GLN A 19 -14.80 28.44 -15.19
C GLN A 19 -14.52 28.21 -13.72
N THR A 20 -13.65 27.26 -13.46
CA THR A 20 -13.30 26.83 -12.12
C THR A 20 -13.17 28.07 -11.25
N LEU A 21 -13.90 28.09 -10.13
CA LEU A 21 -14.05 29.28 -9.27
C LEU A 21 -12.70 29.82 -8.77
N CYS A 22 -11.61 29.06 -8.98
CA CYS A 22 -10.24 29.37 -8.60
C CYS A 22 -9.21 28.83 -9.64
N PRO A 23 -8.94 29.53 -10.76
CA PRO A 23 -7.99 29.05 -11.78
C PRO A 23 -6.53 28.97 -11.29
N MET A 24 -6.17 29.79 -10.29
CA MET A 24 -4.85 29.72 -9.64
C MET A 24 -4.71 28.44 -8.82
N ASP A 25 -5.73 28.08 -8.05
CA ASP A 25 -5.78 26.84 -7.27
C ASP A 25 -5.72 25.61 -8.16
N GLU A 26 -6.37 25.64 -9.33
CA GLU A 26 -6.30 24.55 -10.31
C GLU A 26 -4.87 24.37 -10.87
N ALA A 27 -4.20 25.48 -11.20
CA ALA A 27 -2.81 25.46 -11.65
C ALA A 27 -1.85 24.93 -10.55
N VAL A 28 -2.06 25.35 -9.29
CA VAL A 28 -1.30 24.86 -8.13
C VAL A 28 -1.54 23.37 -7.92
N ASN A 29 -2.80 22.93 -7.93
CA ASN A 29 -3.16 21.52 -7.74
C ASN A 29 -2.54 20.63 -8.83
N LYS A 30 -2.58 21.07 -10.09
CA LYS A 30 -1.92 20.36 -11.20
C LYS A 30 -0.41 20.25 -10.98
N LYS A 31 0.25 21.34 -10.58
CA LYS A 31 1.70 21.33 -10.32
C LYS A 31 2.07 20.44 -9.13
N LEU A 32 1.25 20.44 -8.08
CA LEU A 32 1.39 19.53 -6.93
C LEU A 32 1.24 18.08 -7.36
N GLN A 33 0.25 17.75 -8.18
CA GLN A 33 0.04 16.39 -8.66
C GLN A 33 1.22 15.89 -9.50
N GLU A 34 1.75 16.72 -10.41
CA GLU A 34 2.93 16.40 -11.23
C GLU A 34 4.16 16.13 -10.36
N HIS A 35 4.47 17.03 -9.42
CA HIS A 35 5.60 16.85 -8.50
C HIS A 35 5.43 15.65 -7.59
N THR A 36 4.24 15.48 -7.00
CA THR A 36 3.94 14.40 -6.06
C THR A 36 4.05 13.05 -6.77
N SER A 37 3.54 12.93 -8.00
CA SER A 37 3.66 11.69 -8.78
C SER A 37 5.11 11.33 -9.08
N SER A 38 5.94 12.32 -9.44
CA SER A 38 7.38 12.12 -9.66
C SER A 38 8.11 11.70 -8.38
N LEU A 39 7.83 12.36 -7.26
CA LEU A 39 8.43 12.06 -5.96
C LEU A 39 8.01 10.68 -5.43
N ILE A 40 6.74 10.31 -5.58
CA ILE A 40 6.23 8.99 -5.19
C ILE A 40 6.94 7.91 -6.01
N SER A 41 7.00 8.05 -7.33
CA SER A 41 7.69 7.09 -8.20
C SER A 41 9.18 6.95 -7.84
N GLY A 42 9.86 8.08 -7.64
CA GLY A 42 11.27 8.12 -7.23
C GLY A 42 11.54 7.56 -5.82
N SER A 43 10.54 7.56 -4.95
CA SER A 43 10.63 6.99 -3.59
C SER A 43 10.29 5.49 -3.58
N LEU A 44 9.22 5.09 -4.28
CA LEU A 44 8.81 3.69 -4.40
C LEU A 44 9.90 2.85 -5.10
N SER A 45 10.59 3.41 -6.10
CA SER A 45 11.70 2.74 -6.78
C SER A 45 12.91 2.48 -5.87
N LYS A 46 13.02 3.19 -4.74
CA LYS A 46 14.09 2.99 -3.74
C LYS A 46 13.67 2.08 -2.60
N MET A 47 12.36 1.84 -2.43
CA MET A 47 11.88 0.88 -1.44
C MET A 47 12.32 -0.53 -1.81
N SER A 48 12.78 -1.26 -0.82
CA SER A 48 13.22 -2.63 -0.93
C SER A 48 12.53 -3.52 0.08
N LEU A 49 12.44 -4.81 -0.21
CA LEU A 49 11.96 -5.81 0.74
C LEU A 49 13.17 -6.37 1.50
N ASP A 50 13.30 -5.99 2.77
CA ASP A 50 14.33 -6.49 3.67
C ASP A 50 13.83 -7.79 4.31
N CYS A 51 14.43 -8.92 3.92
CA CYS A 51 13.98 -10.24 4.33
C CYS A 51 15.10 -11.06 4.96
N GLN A 52 14.80 -11.66 6.11
CA GLN A 52 15.66 -12.57 6.82
C GLN A 52 14.93 -13.86 7.18
N THR A 53 15.69 -14.92 7.48
CA THR A 53 15.13 -16.18 7.96
C THR A 53 15.50 -16.34 9.42
N VAL A 54 14.49 -16.55 10.27
CA VAL A 54 14.68 -16.90 11.67
C VAL A 54 14.42 -18.39 11.81
N THR A 55 15.38 -19.13 12.35
CA THR A 55 15.23 -20.56 12.62
C THR A 55 15.30 -20.81 14.12
N SER A 56 14.56 -21.83 14.57
CA SER A 56 14.57 -22.28 15.95
C SER A 56 14.37 -23.79 16.01
N ARG A 57 14.85 -24.42 17.08
CA ARG A 57 14.57 -25.83 17.36
C ARG A 57 13.10 -26.02 17.74
N GLY A 58 12.57 -27.20 17.46
CA GLY A 58 11.17 -27.52 17.72
C GLY A 58 10.23 -27.01 16.64
N ASN A 59 8.96 -26.83 17.00
CA ASN A 59 7.86 -26.58 16.08
C ASN A 59 7.47 -25.11 15.92
N LEU A 60 8.23 -24.16 16.49
CA LEU A 60 7.91 -22.74 16.46
C LEU A 60 9.12 -21.91 16.02
N ALA A 61 8.89 -20.90 15.19
CA ALA A 61 9.85 -19.83 14.92
C ALA A 61 9.13 -18.48 14.79
N THR A 62 9.59 -17.47 15.52
CA THR A 62 8.93 -16.17 15.63
C THR A 62 9.76 -15.08 14.96
N CYS A 63 9.14 -14.30 14.08
CA CYS A 63 9.77 -13.13 13.50
C CYS A 63 9.94 -12.02 14.55
N PRO A 64 11.03 -11.23 14.48
CA PRO A 64 11.19 -10.08 15.36
C PRO A 64 10.17 -9.00 15.05
N ALA A 65 9.93 -8.12 16.02
CA ALA A 65 9.03 -6.98 15.87
C ALA A 65 9.38 -6.14 14.64
N GLY A 66 8.35 -5.69 13.91
CA GLY A 66 8.51 -4.92 12.67
C GLY A 66 8.76 -5.76 11.42
N PHE A 67 8.75 -7.09 11.51
CA PHE A 67 8.73 -8.00 10.37
C PHE A 67 7.43 -8.80 10.33
N THR A 68 6.98 -9.12 9.11
CA THR A 68 5.84 -9.99 8.84
C THR A 68 6.32 -11.31 8.27
N ILE A 69 5.60 -12.40 8.57
CA ILE A 69 5.88 -13.71 7.97
C ILE A 69 5.44 -13.70 6.50
N SER A 70 6.37 -14.00 5.59
CA SER A 70 6.07 -14.27 4.18
C SER A 70 5.88 -15.76 3.91
N SER A 71 6.59 -16.62 4.63
CA SER A 71 6.50 -18.08 4.50
C SER A 71 7.10 -18.78 5.72
N CYS A 72 6.72 -20.05 5.90
CA CYS A 72 7.33 -20.94 6.88
C CYS A 72 8.00 -22.13 6.18
N THR A 73 8.99 -22.71 6.83
CA THR A 73 9.64 -23.94 6.43
C THR A 73 9.86 -24.81 7.66
N CYS A 74 9.80 -26.12 7.48
CA CYS A 74 9.84 -27.08 8.57
C CYS A 74 10.89 -28.13 8.26
N GLY A 75 11.58 -28.60 9.29
CA GLY A 75 12.47 -29.76 9.17
C GLY A 75 11.70 -31.06 8.91
N SER A 76 12.44 -32.16 8.85
CA SER A 76 11.87 -33.51 8.65
C SER A 76 10.93 -33.65 7.42
N ALA A 77 11.17 -32.85 6.38
CA ALA A 77 10.32 -32.76 5.18
C ALA A 77 8.83 -32.48 5.46
N CYS A 78 8.50 -31.84 6.59
CA CYS A 78 7.13 -31.47 6.92
C CYS A 78 6.63 -30.31 6.03
N GLY A 79 5.53 -30.53 5.33
CA GLY A 79 4.87 -29.49 4.51
C GLY A 79 3.72 -28.76 5.20
N SER A 80 3.31 -29.22 6.39
CA SER A 80 2.15 -28.71 7.10
C SER A 80 2.55 -27.68 8.16
N TRP A 81 2.14 -26.43 7.95
CA TRP A 81 2.41 -25.33 8.87
C TRP A 81 1.29 -24.30 8.88
N ASP A 82 1.20 -23.54 9.96
CA ASP A 82 0.32 -22.37 10.11
C ASP A 82 1.10 -21.17 10.68
N VAL A 83 0.50 -19.98 10.58
CA VAL A 83 1.00 -18.76 11.22
C VAL A 83 0.11 -18.42 12.40
N ARG A 84 0.71 -18.29 13.58
CA ARG A 84 0.07 -17.93 14.84
C ARG A 84 0.39 -16.49 15.21
N ALA A 85 -0.64 -15.78 15.67
CA ALA A 85 -0.53 -14.38 16.07
C ALA A 85 0.23 -13.52 15.04
N GLU A 86 0.06 -13.84 13.76
CA GLU A 86 0.63 -13.16 12.58
C GLU A 86 2.17 -13.10 12.50
N THR A 87 2.87 -13.64 13.51
CA THR A 87 4.31 -13.42 13.74
C THR A 87 5.09 -14.70 14.02
N THR A 88 4.40 -15.81 14.29
CA THR A 88 5.04 -17.08 14.62
C THR A 88 4.65 -18.19 13.65
N CYS A 89 5.63 -18.77 12.97
CA CYS A 89 5.45 -20.01 12.21
C CYS A 89 5.30 -21.18 13.17
N HIS A 90 4.33 -22.05 12.91
CA HIS A 90 4.11 -23.29 13.63
C HIS A 90 4.09 -24.48 12.66
N CYS A 91 5.04 -25.40 12.82
CA CYS A 91 5.08 -26.65 12.07
C CYS A 91 4.23 -27.72 12.76
N GLN A 92 3.33 -28.35 12.01
CA GLN A 92 2.26 -29.17 12.59
C GLN A 92 2.60 -30.66 12.67
N CYS A 93 3.64 -31.12 11.96
CA CYS A 93 3.99 -32.53 11.99
C CYS A 93 4.52 -32.95 13.37
N ALA A 94 4.38 -34.23 13.71
CA ALA A 94 4.91 -34.78 14.95
C ALA A 94 6.45 -34.83 14.91
N GLY A 95 7.09 -34.56 16.06
CA GLY A 95 8.54 -34.74 16.21
C GLY A 95 9.40 -33.70 15.48
N MET A 96 8.92 -32.46 15.33
CA MET A 96 9.68 -31.40 14.65
C MET A 96 11.07 -31.18 15.25
N ASP A 97 12.09 -31.37 14.42
CA ASP A 97 13.49 -31.06 14.68
C ASP A 97 13.73 -29.54 14.73
N TRP A 98 13.23 -28.81 13.73
CA TRP A 98 13.35 -27.36 13.66
C TRP A 98 12.25 -26.72 12.80
N THR A 99 12.08 -25.42 12.99
CA THR A 99 11.15 -24.54 12.25
C THR A 99 11.88 -23.30 11.77
N GLY A 100 11.56 -22.83 10.57
CA GLY A 100 12.05 -21.59 10.00
C GLY A 100 10.89 -20.66 9.61
N ALA A 101 11.03 -19.38 9.93
CA ALA A 101 10.15 -18.31 9.49
C ALA A 101 10.90 -17.38 8.55
N ARG A 102 10.34 -17.12 7.37
CA ARG A 102 10.82 -16.06 6.48
C ARG A 102 10.13 -14.76 6.86
N CYS A 103 10.92 -13.82 7.36
CA CYS A 103 10.47 -12.57 7.95
C CYS A 103 10.86 -11.43 7.01
N CYS A 104 9.90 -10.65 6.55
CA CYS A 104 10.13 -9.54 5.62
C CYS A 104 9.53 -8.23 6.14
N ARG A 105 10.13 -7.11 5.73
CA ARG A 105 9.57 -5.76 5.92
C ARG A 105 9.92 -4.87 4.73
N LEU A 106 9.17 -3.78 4.57
CA LEU A 106 9.57 -2.71 3.66
C LEU A 106 10.70 -1.91 4.31
N ARG A 107 11.73 -1.63 3.54
CA ARG A 107 12.84 -0.74 3.88
C ARG A 107 12.88 0.39 2.86
N ALA A 108 12.66 1.60 3.35
CA ALA A 108 12.82 2.83 2.59
C ALA A 108 14.30 3.21 2.46
#